data_AF-A0A0M6ZS46-F1
#
_entry.id   AF-A0A0M6ZS46-F1
#
_cell.length_a   1.000
_cell.length_b   1.000
_cell.length_c   1.000
_cell.angle_alpha   90.00
_cell.angle_beta   90.00
_cell.angle_gamma   90.00
#
_symmetry.space_group_name_H-M   'P 1'
#
loop_
_entity.id
_entity.type
_entity.pdbx_description
1 polymer ?
#
loop_
_entity_poly.entity_id
_entity_poly.type
_entity_poly.pdbx_seq_one_letter_code
_entity_poly.pdbx_strand_id
1 'polypeptide(L)' 'MAQRHQKLGTAEATRYLKAVKEAGFKRGRVIKHPDGRIELVGEDQPSTPASAPLSPFEQWEANHADTP' A
#
# COMPACT_ATOMS: atom_id res chain seq x y z
N MET A 1 4.33 -32.62 -3.41
CA MET A 1 3.30 -32.19 -2.45
C MET A 1 3.09 -30.70 -2.63
N ALA A 2 1.97 -30.26 -3.21
CA ALA A 2 1.69 -28.84 -3.39
C ALA A 2 1.36 -28.22 -2.03
N GLN A 3 2.25 -27.38 -1.50
CA GLN A 3 2.02 -26.66 -0.25
C GLN A 3 0.85 -25.69 -0.48
N ARG A 4 -0.33 -26.04 0.06
CA ARG A 4 -1.53 -25.21 -0.03
C ARG A 4 -1.19 -23.85 0.56
N HIS A 5 -1.18 -22.81 -0.28
CA HIS A 5 -1.11 -21.42 0.14
C HIS A 5 -2.25 -21.19 1.14
N GLN A 6 -1.93 -21.24 2.43
CA GLN A 6 -2.90 -20.89 3.45
C GLN A 6 -3.18 -19.41 3.31
N LYS A 7 -4.40 -19.05 2.93
CA LYS A 7 -4.84 -17.66 2.90
C LYS A 7 -4.68 -17.07 4.30
N LEU A 8 -4.24 -15.82 4.38
CA LEU A 8 -4.18 -15.09 5.63
C LEU A 8 -5.62 -14.93 6.15
N GLY A 9 -5.89 -15.39 7.38
CA GLY A 9 -7.20 -15.19 7.99
C GLY A 9 -7.41 -13.71 8.32
N THR A 10 -8.65 -13.23 8.27
CA THR A 10 -8.99 -11.85 8.67
C THR A 10 -8.58 -11.55 10.11
N ALA A 11 -8.80 -12.49 11.04
CA ALA A 11 -8.39 -12.35 12.44
C ALA A 11 -6.86 -12.30 12.64
N GLU A 12 -6.08 -12.95 11.78
CA GLU A 12 -4.62 -12.86 11.80
C GLU A 12 -4.15 -11.52 11.24
N ALA A 13 -4.69 -11.11 10.09
CA ALA A 13 -4.40 -9.83 9.46
C ALA A 13 -4.63 -8.66 10.43
N THR A 14 -5.75 -8.67 11.16
CA THR A 14 -6.05 -7.64 12.17
C THR A 14 -5.02 -7.60 13.29
N ARG A 15 -4.57 -8.77 13.79
CA ARG A 15 -3.54 -8.84 14.84
C ARG A 15 -2.20 -8.28 14.36
N TYR A 16 -1.83 -8.61 13.14
CA TYR A 16 -0.61 -8.12 12.51
C TYR A 16 -0.62 -6.60 12.30
N LEU A 17 -1.72 -6.06 11.78
CA LEU A 17 -1.86 -4.61 11.59
C LEU A 17 -1.92 -3.86 12.94
N LYS A 18 -2.49 -4.47 13.98
CA LYS A 18 -2.47 -3.91 15.34
C LYS A 18 -1.04 -3.81 15.87
N ALA A 19 -0.23 -4.84 15.68
CA ALA A 19 1.19 -4.83 16.08
C ALA A 19 1.98 -3.73 15.35
N VAL A 20 1.72 -3.51 14.06
CA VAL A 20 2.35 -2.42 13.30
C VAL A 20 1.95 -1.05 13.86
N LYS A 21 0.68 -0.87 14.22
CA LYS A 21 0.19 0.35 14.88
C LYS A 21 0.81 0.57 16.26
N GLU A 22 0.96 -0.49 17.06
CA GLU A 22 1.59 -0.45 18.39
C GLU A 22 3.08 -0.13 18.30
N ALA A 23 3.74 -0.55 17.21
CA ALA A 23 5.12 -0.18 16.90
C ALA A 23 5.30 1.27 16.42
N GLY A 24 4.21 2.06 16.33
CA GLY A 24 4.25 3.49 16.02
C GLY A 24 4.09 3.85 14.55
N PHE A 25 3.95 2.87 13.66
CA PHE A 25 3.79 3.14 12.23
C PHE A 25 2.35 3.51 11.86
N LYS A 26 2.21 4.49 10.98
CA LYS A 26 0.89 4.92 10.48
C LYS A 26 0.26 3.91 9.51
N ARG A 27 1.10 3.21 8.74
CA ARG A 27 0.70 2.21 7.75
C ARG A 27 1.58 0.98 7.89
N GLY A 28 1.05 -0.16 7.47
CA GLY A 28 1.73 -1.44 7.55
C GLY A 28 1.37 -2.37 6.40
N ARG A 29 2.34 -3.19 5.98
CA ARG A 29 2.15 -4.23 4.99
C ARG A 29 2.43 -5.59 5.61
N VAL A 30 1.55 -6.54 5.36
CA VAL A 30 1.70 -7.94 5.78
C VAL A 30 1.99 -8.78 4.56
N ILE A 31 3.14 -9.46 4.55
CA ILE A 31 3.58 -10.30 3.44
C ILE A 31 3.65 -11.73 3.94
N LYS A 32 2.92 -12.64 3.28
CA LYS A 32 2.99 -14.07 3.56
C LYS A 32 3.81 -14.75 2.47
N HIS A 33 4.98 -15.23 2.83
CA HIS A 33 5.89 -15.91 1.92
C HIS A 33 5.46 -17.38 1.71
N PRO A 34 5.74 -17.96 0.53
CA PRO A 34 5.36 -19.34 0.22
C PRO A 34 6.08 -20.38 1.09
N ASP A 35 7.21 -20.01 1.69
CA ASP A 35 7.96 -20.83 2.65
C ASP A 35 7.34 -20.85 4.06
N GLY A 36 6.25 -20.12 4.27
CA GLY A 36 5.52 -20.05 5.54
C GLY A 36 5.94 -18.90 6.45
N ARG A 37 6.96 -18.10 6.08
CA ARG A 37 7.32 -16.90 6.83
C ARG A 37 6.27 -15.79 6.67
N ILE A 38 6.10 -15.01 7.73
CA ILE A 38 5.26 -13.81 7.73
C ILE A 38 6.15 -12.63 8.06
N GLU A 39 6.08 -11.61 7.21
CA GLU A 39 6.84 -10.38 7.35
C GLU A 39 5.88 -9.20 7.54
N LEU A 40 6.22 -8.34 8.51
CA LEU A 40 5.48 -7.13 8.86
C LEU A 40 6.37 -5.94 8.58
N VAL A 41 5.96 -5.10 7.63
CA VAL A 41 6.72 -3.91 7.25
C VAL A 41 5.93 -2.69 7.68
N GLY A 42 6.51 -1.88 8.58
CA GLY A 42 6.00 -0.55 8.91
C GLY A 42 6.34 0.44 7.80
N GLU A 43 5.35 1.14 7.29
CA GLU A 43 5.53 2.16 6.25
C GLU A 43 5.24 3.54 6.87
N ASP A 44 6.31 4.29 7.18
CA ASP A 44 6.25 5.68 7.68
C ASP A 44 6.35 6.72 6.56
N GLN A 45 6.35 6.27 5.30
CA GLN A 45 6.46 7.20 4.19
C GLN A 45 5.26 8.15 4.19
N PRO A 46 5.46 9.48 4.01
CA PRO A 46 4.36 10.33 3.61
C PRO A 46 3.79 9.71 2.36
N SER A 47 2.51 9.34 2.42
CA SER A 47 1.77 8.92 1.25
C SER A 47 1.68 10.12 0.33
N THR A 48 2.72 10.37 -0.45
CA THR A 48 2.57 11.08 -1.70
C THR A 48 1.88 10.05 -2.58
N PRO A 49 0.56 10.13 -2.83
CA PRO A 49 0.05 9.46 -4.00
C PRO A 49 0.93 9.97 -5.13
N ALA A 50 1.64 9.08 -5.83
CA ALA A 50 2.30 9.48 -7.06
C ALA A 50 1.21 10.14 -7.88
N SER A 51 1.28 11.47 -8.00
CA SER A 51 0.33 12.23 -8.79
C SER A 51 0.39 11.58 -10.15
N ALA A 52 -0.70 10.91 -10.54
CA ALA A 52 -0.75 10.29 -11.85
C ALA A 52 -0.36 11.39 -12.85
N PRO A 53 0.51 11.11 -13.82
CA PRO A 53 0.83 12.10 -14.83
C PRO A 53 -0.50 12.55 -15.44
N LEU A 54 -0.72 13.88 -15.45
CA LEU A 54 -1.94 14.50 -15.96
C LEU A 54 -2.26 13.87 -17.32
N SER A 55 -3.53 13.57 -17.57
CA SER A 55 -3.94 13.10 -18.89
C SER A 55 -3.62 14.16 -19.94
N PRO A 56 -3.46 13.78 -21.22
CA PRO A 56 -3.20 14.75 -22.29
C PRO A 56 -4.24 15.88 -22.35
N PHE A 57 -5.49 15.61 -21.94
CA PHE A 57 -6.55 16.61 -21.87
C PHE A 57 -6.33 17.62 -20.72
N GLU A 58 -6.01 17.13 -19.52
CA GLU A 58 -5.69 18.00 -18.37
C GLU A 58 -4.42 18.83 -18.60
N GLN A 59 -3.44 18.27 -19.33
CA GLN A 59 -2.26 19.01 -19.78
C GLN A 59 -2.61 20.10 -20.80
N TRP A 60 -3.54 19.84 -21.71
CA TRP A 60 -3.99 20.84 -22.69
C TRP A 60 -4.73 22.00 -22.00
N GLU A 61 -5.65 21.70 -21.09
CA GLU A 61 -6.42 22.70 -20.35
C GLU A 61 -5.51 23.62 -19.52
N ALA A 62 -4.56 23.05 -18.77
CA ALA A 62 -3.60 23.84 -17.99
C ALA A 62 -2.73 24.78 -18.86
N ASN A 63 -2.44 24.39 -20.10
CA ASN A 63 -1.65 25.20 -21.03
C ASN A 63 -2.47 26.26 -21.79
N HIS A 64 -3.80 26.15 -21.80
CA HIS A 64 -4.70 27.04 -22.57
C HIS A 64 -5.68 27.83 -21.69
N ALA A 65 -5.70 27.58 -20.38
CA ALA A 65 -6.56 28.28 -19.41
C ALA A 65 -6.21 29.78 -19.24
N ASP A 66 -5.02 30.23 -19.65
CA ASP A 66 -4.56 31.63 -19.60
C ASP A 66 -4.59 32.30 -20.99
N THR A 67 -5.68 32.13 -21.75
CA THR A 67 -5.92 32.92 -22.96
C THR A 67 -6.97 33.98 -22.67
N PRO A 68 -6.62 35.28 -22.54
CA PRO A 68 -7.60 36.37 -22.43
C PRO A 68 -8.43 36.56 -23.70
#